data_AF-A0A2D4NGH5-F1
#
_entry.id   AF-A0A2D4NGH5-F1
#
_cell.length_a   1.000
_cell.length_b   1.000
_cell.length_c   1.000
_cell.angle_alpha   90.00
_cell.angle_beta   90.00
_cell.angle_gamma   90.00
#
_symmetry.space_group_name_H-M   'P 1'
#
loop_
_entity.id
_entity.type
_entity.pdbx_description
1 polymer ?
#
loop_
_entity_poly.entity_id
_entity_poly.type
_entity_poly.pdbx_seq_one_letter_code
_entity_poly.pdbx_strand_id
1 'polypeptide(L)'
;VHGMQKMAAMKYLRKACVHAAFTPLIVRRLATIVPNVTQVDNSSNFLNNIPHRKHPGILHLKCLKLPPELVQAVSFWVAQSPIRDMEKKSESFSNYLWSRKRPTELKDLRKKAQLLEQKLRKDAEVLVQQKGRSLDESDKLKEKVLTAVRQTTYHWEELKYTEELSFLYMVSRMDANYAAVSRAFHEIQKRVPDFQPKTLLDFGSGTGAVSWAAHSIWGESLKEYMNIDCSAHMLSLAEKLMRGISESQELCFPGVYFRQTSPVGPQMTFDLSVSAFTLNDLPTYAQRIAKVKNLWKKTNNFLVLVENGTKEGHQMLMEARDVILKEADKVKEEVHVFAPVSTEF
;
A
#
# COMPACT_ATOMS: atom_id res chain seq x y z
N VAL A 1 -55.18 -14.23 23.70
CA VAL A 1 -54.14 -15.10 24.30
C VAL A 1 -52.86 -14.93 23.50
N HIS A 2 -52.13 -13.85 23.79
CA HIS A 2 -51.03 -13.33 22.97
C HIS A 2 -50.06 -12.56 23.87
N GLY A 3 -49.34 -13.28 24.73
CA GLY A 3 -48.43 -12.66 25.68
C GLY A 3 -48.07 -13.62 26.78
N MET A 4 -47.13 -14.53 26.50
CA MET A 4 -46.25 -15.19 27.49
C MET A 4 -45.41 -16.26 26.77
N GLN A 5 -44.58 -15.85 25.80
CA GLN A 5 -43.49 -16.72 25.30
C GLN A 5 -42.30 -15.94 24.68
N LYS A 6 -42.17 -14.63 24.97
CA LYS A 6 -41.02 -13.80 24.57
C LYS A 6 -40.09 -13.41 25.74
N MET A 7 -40.18 -14.11 26.88
CA MET A 7 -39.50 -13.70 28.12
C MET A 7 -38.39 -14.63 28.63
N ALA A 8 -37.95 -15.61 27.84
CA ALA A 8 -36.83 -16.50 28.20
C ALA A 8 -35.57 -16.33 27.34
N ALA A 9 -35.63 -15.64 26.19
CA ALA A 9 -34.46 -15.46 25.31
C ALA A 9 -33.70 -14.13 25.51
N MET A 10 -34.18 -13.25 26.40
CA MET A 10 -33.58 -11.93 26.65
C MET A 10 -32.87 -11.82 28.01
N LYS A 11 -32.53 -12.96 28.63
CA LYS A 11 -31.85 -13.00 29.95
C LYS A 11 -30.40 -13.47 29.92
N TYR A 12 -29.87 -13.86 28.74
CA TYR A 12 -28.45 -14.18 28.55
C TYR A 12 -27.64 -13.12 27.78
N LEU A 13 -28.27 -12.02 27.35
CA LEU A 13 -27.63 -10.91 26.64
C LEU A 13 -27.41 -9.64 27.49
N ARG A 14 -27.61 -9.72 28.82
CA ARG A 14 -27.46 -8.57 29.75
C ARG A 14 -26.42 -8.76 30.86
N LYS A 15 -25.49 -9.72 30.71
CA LYS A 15 -24.39 -9.95 31.67
C LYS A 15 -22.97 -9.78 31.09
N ALA A 16 -22.82 -9.03 30.01
CA ALA A 16 -21.51 -8.63 29.47
C ALA A 16 -21.38 -7.10 29.27
N CYS A 17 -22.15 -6.31 30.04
CA CYS A 17 -22.12 -4.85 29.99
C CYS A 17 -22.05 -4.24 31.39
N VAL A 18 -21.10 -4.68 32.23
CA VAL A 18 -20.58 -3.89 33.37
C VAL A 18 -19.17 -4.40 33.66
N HIS A 19 -18.19 -3.49 33.76
CA HIS A 19 -16.73 -3.68 33.96
C HIS A 19 -15.85 -3.67 32.71
N ALA A 20 -15.84 -2.55 32.01
CA ALA A 20 -14.58 -1.84 31.76
C ALA A 20 -14.93 -0.42 31.33
N ALA A 21 -14.63 0.55 32.18
CA ALA A 21 -14.64 1.95 31.82
C ALA A 21 -13.57 2.17 30.72
N PHE A 22 -13.99 2.06 29.46
CA PHE A 22 -13.20 2.51 28.32
C PHE A 22 -13.12 4.03 28.39
N THR A 23 -12.03 4.50 29.00
CA THR A 23 -11.62 5.90 28.92
C THR A 23 -11.38 6.24 27.44
N PRO A 24 -11.90 7.38 26.92
CA PRO A 24 -11.72 7.79 25.51
C PRO A 24 -10.31 8.34 25.23
N LEU A 25 -9.28 7.76 25.86
CA LEU A 25 -7.91 8.30 25.91
C LEU A 25 -6.88 7.51 25.09
N ILE A 26 -7.27 6.41 24.41
CA ILE A 26 -6.31 5.51 23.75
C ILE A 26 -6.32 5.59 22.21
N VAL A 27 -7.22 6.36 21.57
CA VAL A 27 -7.16 6.61 20.10
C VAL A 27 -6.25 7.79 19.73
N ARG A 28 -5.48 8.36 20.67
CA ARG A 28 -4.65 9.56 20.46
C ARG A 28 -3.13 9.33 20.42
N ARG A 29 -2.64 8.08 20.33
CA ARG A 29 -1.20 7.77 20.54
C ARG A 29 -0.45 7.02 19.43
N LEU A 30 -0.89 7.05 18.17
CA LEU A 30 -0.07 6.59 17.02
C LEU A 30 0.17 7.66 15.94
N ALA A 31 -0.12 8.92 16.25
CA ALA A 31 0.50 10.06 15.58
C ALA A 31 1.02 10.98 16.67
N THR A 32 2.23 10.73 17.17
CA THR A 32 3.03 11.81 17.74
C THR A 32 3.35 12.74 16.57
N ILE A 33 2.39 13.61 16.27
CA ILE A 33 2.57 14.83 15.51
C ILE A 33 3.82 15.46 16.12
N VAL A 34 4.88 15.60 15.32
CA VAL A 34 6.00 16.48 15.67
C VAL A 34 5.33 17.81 16.04
N PRO A 35 5.46 18.29 17.29
CA PRO A 35 4.64 19.39 17.82
C PRO A 35 4.92 20.73 17.13
N ASN A 36 5.90 20.77 16.23
CA ASN A 36 5.95 21.79 15.20
C ASN A 36 4.90 21.46 14.14
N VAL A 37 3.67 21.87 14.44
CA VAL A 37 2.63 22.19 13.47
C VAL A 37 3.33 22.67 12.21
N THR A 38 3.23 21.93 11.11
CA THR A 38 3.36 22.53 9.79
C THR A 38 2.26 23.58 9.74
N GLN A 39 2.56 24.79 10.17
CA GLN A 39 1.71 25.93 9.90
C GLN A 39 1.70 26.01 8.38
N VAL A 40 0.61 25.54 7.79
CA VAL A 40 0.35 25.74 6.38
C VAL A 40 0.35 27.24 6.21
N ASP A 41 1.36 27.72 5.50
CA ASP A 41 1.56 29.14 5.25
C ASP A 41 0.41 29.67 4.39
N ASN A 42 -0.66 30.09 5.06
CA ASN A 42 -1.79 30.80 4.44
C ASN A 42 -1.42 32.26 4.12
N SER A 43 -0.21 32.72 4.43
CA SER A 43 0.30 34.05 4.08
C SER A 43 1.03 34.06 2.74
N SER A 44 1.46 32.89 2.26
CA SER A 44 1.95 32.74 0.88
C SER A 44 0.80 32.90 -0.12
N ASN A 45 1.03 33.71 -1.16
CA ASN A 45 0.13 33.82 -2.32
C ASN A 45 0.05 32.52 -3.16
N PHE A 46 0.59 31.39 -2.66
CA PHE A 46 0.67 30.12 -3.38
C PHE A 46 -0.70 29.60 -3.86
N LEU A 47 -1.76 29.84 -3.07
CA LEU A 47 -3.14 29.47 -3.43
C LEU A 47 -3.97 30.68 -3.90
N ASN A 48 -3.35 31.78 -4.32
CA ASN A 48 -4.04 33.01 -4.71
C ASN A 48 -5.07 33.48 -3.65
N ASN A 49 -4.72 33.39 -2.36
CA ASN A 49 -5.58 33.70 -1.22
C ASN A 49 -6.85 32.84 -1.09
N ILE A 50 -6.97 31.73 -1.83
CA ILE A 50 -8.01 30.72 -1.61
C ILE A 50 -7.64 29.94 -0.34
N PRO A 51 -8.53 29.88 0.69
CA PRO A 51 -8.27 29.05 1.85
C PRO A 51 -8.05 27.60 1.42
N HIS A 52 -7.02 26.94 1.93
CA HIS A 52 -6.66 25.58 1.52
C HIS A 52 -7.86 24.62 1.52
N ARG A 53 -8.79 24.73 2.48
CA ARG A 53 -10.01 23.90 2.59
C ARG A 53 -11.07 24.14 1.50
N LYS A 54 -10.98 25.24 0.77
CA LYS A 54 -11.87 25.64 -0.32
C LYS A 54 -11.19 25.53 -1.69
N HIS A 55 -9.98 24.97 -1.75
CA HIS A 55 -9.26 24.83 -3.00
C HIS A 55 -10.06 23.94 -3.98
N PRO A 56 -10.22 24.32 -5.26
CA PRO A 56 -11.03 23.57 -6.24
C PRO A 56 -10.52 22.14 -6.47
N GLY A 57 -9.23 21.89 -6.24
CA GLY A 57 -8.65 20.55 -6.27
C GLY A 57 -9.06 19.63 -5.10
N ILE A 58 -9.80 20.11 -4.10
CA ILE A 58 -10.32 19.25 -3.03
C ILE A 58 -11.55 18.51 -3.52
N LEU A 59 -11.39 17.19 -3.66
CA LEU A 59 -12.52 16.29 -3.88
C LEU A 59 -12.96 15.65 -2.56
N HIS A 60 -14.21 15.93 -2.17
CA HIS A 60 -14.78 15.37 -0.96
C HIS A 60 -15.34 13.96 -1.21
N LEU A 61 -14.72 12.97 -0.55
CA LEU A 61 -15.20 11.59 -0.52
C LEU A 61 -15.80 11.29 0.86
N LYS A 62 -17.03 10.78 0.89
CA LYS A 62 -17.67 10.32 2.13
C LYS A 62 -16.91 9.12 2.70
N CYS A 63 -17.08 8.87 3.99
CA CYS A 63 -16.56 7.67 4.63
C CYS A 63 -17.02 6.42 3.85
N LEU A 64 -16.06 5.65 3.38
CA LEU A 64 -16.30 4.46 2.56
C LEU A 64 -16.74 3.30 3.43
N LYS A 65 -17.58 2.44 2.86
CA LYS A 65 -17.93 1.14 3.43
C LYS A 65 -17.50 0.08 2.44
N LEU A 66 -17.03 -1.05 2.95
CA LEU A 66 -16.79 -2.22 2.11
C LEU A 66 -18.11 -2.70 1.50
N PRO A 67 -18.07 -3.29 0.29
CA PRO A 67 -19.23 -3.92 -0.32
C PRO A 67 -19.89 -4.95 0.63
N PRO A 68 -21.22 -4.97 0.77
CA PRO A 68 -21.90 -5.88 1.70
C PRO A 68 -21.57 -7.36 1.51
N GLU A 69 -21.39 -7.79 0.27
CA GLU A 69 -21.01 -9.14 -0.13
C GLU A 69 -19.63 -9.49 0.43
N LEU A 70 -18.70 -8.54 0.33
CA LEU A 70 -17.34 -8.68 0.82
C LEU A 70 -17.28 -8.70 2.34
N VAL A 71 -18.06 -7.85 3.01
CA VAL A 71 -18.17 -7.87 4.48
C VAL A 71 -18.70 -9.23 4.96
N GLN A 72 -19.71 -9.78 4.28
CA GLN A 72 -20.25 -11.11 4.60
C GLN A 72 -19.20 -12.21 4.41
N ALA A 73 -18.50 -12.21 3.28
CA ALA A 73 -17.44 -13.18 2.99
C ALA A 73 -16.34 -13.13 4.05
N VAL A 74 -15.78 -11.94 4.32
CA VAL A 74 -14.74 -11.75 5.35
C VAL A 74 -15.23 -12.21 6.73
N SER A 75 -16.43 -11.79 7.14
CA SER A 75 -16.98 -12.18 8.46
C SER A 75 -17.13 -13.69 8.58
N PHE A 76 -17.62 -14.36 7.53
CA PHE A 76 -17.77 -15.80 7.50
C PHE A 76 -16.41 -16.51 7.61
N TRP A 77 -15.45 -16.15 6.76
CA TRP A 77 -14.16 -16.83 6.74
C TRP A 77 -13.32 -16.55 7.99
N VAL A 78 -13.42 -15.36 8.59
CA VAL A 78 -12.78 -15.07 9.88
C VAL A 78 -13.37 -15.95 10.98
N ALA A 79 -14.70 -16.14 11.00
CA ALA A 79 -15.35 -17.03 11.97
C ALA A 79 -14.96 -18.52 11.80
N GLN A 80 -14.60 -18.95 10.59
CA GLN A 80 -14.13 -20.32 10.31
C GLN A 80 -12.62 -20.50 10.48
N SER A 81 -11.86 -19.43 10.72
CA SER A 81 -10.41 -19.48 10.71
C SER A 81 -9.85 -20.23 11.94
N PRO A 82 -8.86 -21.13 11.77
CA PRO A 82 -8.20 -21.80 12.88
C PRO A 82 -7.16 -20.91 13.61
N ILE A 83 -6.90 -19.70 13.11
CA ILE A 83 -5.84 -18.82 13.62
C ILE A 83 -6.24 -18.26 14.98
N ARG A 84 -5.48 -18.65 16.01
CA ARG A 84 -5.59 -18.09 17.37
C ARG A 84 -4.94 -16.71 17.47
N ASP A 85 -5.43 -15.88 18.39
CA ASP A 85 -4.92 -14.52 18.66
C ASP A 85 -4.87 -13.62 17.42
N MET A 86 -5.86 -13.74 16.54
CA MET A 86 -5.95 -13.04 15.26
C MET A 86 -5.75 -11.53 15.40
N GLU A 87 -6.38 -10.90 16.39
CA GLU A 87 -6.28 -9.46 16.62
C GLU A 87 -4.84 -9.03 16.89
N LYS A 88 -4.15 -9.70 17.82
CA LYS A 88 -2.75 -9.41 18.14
C LYS A 88 -1.81 -9.70 16.97
N LYS A 89 -2.03 -10.82 16.26
CA LYS A 89 -1.23 -11.18 15.08
C LYS A 89 -1.41 -10.16 13.95
N SER A 90 -2.64 -9.74 13.67
CA SER A 90 -2.96 -8.75 12.64
C SER A 90 -2.43 -7.36 12.99
N GLU A 91 -2.51 -6.94 14.26
CA GLU A 91 -1.91 -5.68 14.72
C GLU A 91 -0.38 -5.69 14.53
N SER A 92 0.29 -6.76 15.01
CA SER A 92 1.73 -6.93 14.85
C SER A 92 2.13 -6.94 13.37
N PHE A 93 1.37 -7.66 12.54
CA PHE A 93 1.65 -7.75 11.12
C PHE A 93 1.41 -6.41 10.39
N SER A 94 0.35 -5.68 10.74
CA SER A 94 0.07 -4.35 10.18
C SER A 94 1.19 -3.35 10.51
N ASN A 95 1.67 -3.36 11.76
CA ASN A 95 2.81 -2.57 12.22
C ASN A 95 4.09 -2.94 11.46
N TYR A 96 4.34 -4.25 11.28
CA TYR A 96 5.47 -4.72 10.49
C TYR A 96 5.40 -4.18 9.05
N LEU A 97 4.28 -4.37 8.35
CA LEU A 97 4.08 -3.88 6.99
C LEU A 97 4.26 -2.35 6.88
N TRP A 98 3.81 -1.59 7.88
CA TRP A 98 3.97 -0.14 7.91
C TRP A 98 5.43 0.30 8.11
N SER A 99 6.20 -0.49 8.88
CA SER A 99 7.60 -0.23 9.17
C SER A 99 8.57 -0.63 8.05
N ARG A 100 8.09 -1.38 7.05
CA ARG A 100 8.91 -1.88 5.95
C ARG A 100 9.53 -0.74 5.16
N LYS A 101 10.81 -0.89 4.85
CA LYS A 101 11.58 0.02 3.98
C LYS A 101 12.01 -0.73 2.73
N ARG A 102 12.34 -0.02 1.67
CA ARG A 102 12.93 -0.65 0.49
C ARG A 102 14.34 -1.20 0.77
N PRO A 103 14.77 -2.23 0.03
CA PRO A 103 16.16 -2.69 0.01
C PRO A 103 17.11 -1.53 -0.27
N THR A 104 18.21 -1.45 0.50
CA THR A 104 19.22 -0.42 0.25
C THR A 104 20.07 -0.82 -0.96
N GLU A 105 20.09 0.03 -1.98
CA GLU A 105 20.86 -0.21 -3.20
C GLU A 105 22.37 -0.11 -2.93
N LEU A 106 23.16 -0.81 -3.76
CA LEU A 106 24.63 -0.84 -3.61
C LEU A 106 25.25 0.57 -3.62
N LYS A 107 24.69 1.49 -4.41
CA LYS A 107 25.13 2.88 -4.47
C LYS A 107 24.96 3.60 -3.13
N ASP A 108 23.85 3.35 -2.45
CA ASP A 108 23.55 4.00 -1.16
C ASP A 108 24.31 3.34 -0.01
N LEU A 109 24.54 2.02 -0.09
CA LEU A 109 25.47 1.32 0.81
C LEU A 109 26.89 1.88 0.70
N ARG A 110 27.38 2.14 -0.51
CA ARG A 110 28.71 2.75 -0.73
C ARG A 110 28.80 4.15 -0.14
N LYS A 111 27.80 5.01 -0.40
CA LYS A 111 27.74 6.36 0.20
C LYS A 111 27.69 6.30 1.72
N LYS A 112 26.90 5.38 2.28
CA LYS A 112 26.81 5.19 3.73
C LYS A 112 28.13 4.71 4.32
N ALA A 113 28.82 3.78 3.65
CA ALA A 113 30.14 3.33 4.06
C ALA A 113 31.16 4.48 4.08
N GLN A 114 31.16 5.34 3.06
CA GLN A 114 32.02 6.53 3.00
C GLN A 114 31.73 7.52 4.14
N LEU A 115 30.46 7.78 4.44
CA LEU A 115 30.08 8.66 5.55
C LEU A 115 30.47 8.07 6.92
N LEU A 116 30.28 6.77 7.11
CA LEU A 116 30.69 6.08 8.34
C LEU A 116 32.20 6.05 8.49
N GLU A 117 32.94 5.84 7.41
CA GLU A 117 34.40 5.89 7.40
C GLU A 117 34.90 7.29 7.79
N GLN A 118 34.34 8.35 7.20
CA GLN A 118 34.67 9.73 7.57
C GLN A 118 34.38 10.03 9.04
N LYS A 119 33.24 9.54 9.55
CA LYS A 119 32.87 9.71 10.97
C LYS A 119 33.85 8.98 11.89
N LEU A 120 34.15 7.71 11.61
CA LEU A 120 35.07 6.90 12.41
C LEU A 120 36.51 7.43 12.37
N ARG A 121 36.96 7.99 11.25
CA ARG A 121 38.26 8.67 11.16
C ARG A 121 38.30 9.92 12.05
N LYS A 122 37.27 10.76 12.00
CA LYS A 122 37.16 11.94 12.89
C LYS A 122 37.15 11.53 14.37
N ASP A 123 36.40 10.49 14.72
CA ASP A 123 36.35 9.98 16.10
C ASP A 123 37.73 9.42 16.53
N ALA A 124 38.47 8.78 15.62
CA ALA A 124 39.82 8.27 15.88
C ALA A 124 40.86 9.39 16.00
N GLU A 125 40.79 10.43 15.18
CA GLU A 125 41.66 11.62 15.26
C GLU A 125 41.55 12.30 16.63
N VAL A 126 40.33 12.44 17.15
CA VAL A 126 40.07 12.96 18.51
C VAL A 126 40.71 12.06 19.58
N LEU A 127 40.67 10.74 19.42
CA LEU A 127 41.27 9.78 20.34
C LEU A 127 42.80 9.73 20.28
N VAL A 128 43.39 9.90 19.09
CA VAL A 128 44.85 9.91 18.87
C VAL A 128 45.48 11.16 19.51
N GLN A 129 44.83 12.32 19.42
CA GLN A 129 45.24 13.54 20.13
C GLN A 129 45.30 13.34 21.66
N GLN A 130 44.57 12.36 22.21
CA GLN A 130 44.53 12.08 23.64
C GLN A 130 45.48 10.97 24.10
N LYS A 131 45.88 10.02 23.24
CA LYS A 131 46.54 8.77 23.69
C LYS A 131 47.74 8.26 22.88
N GLY A 132 48.23 9.00 21.87
CA GLY A 132 49.56 8.79 21.26
C GLY A 132 49.88 7.34 20.83
N ARG A 133 49.19 6.82 19.80
CA ARG A 133 49.49 5.50 19.23
C ARG A 133 49.33 5.47 17.71
N SER A 134 50.19 4.72 17.03
CA SER A 134 50.18 4.35 15.59
C SER A 134 50.64 2.88 15.48
N LEU A 135 50.43 2.06 14.45
CA LEU A 135 49.70 2.11 13.18
C LEU A 135 49.52 0.63 12.75
N ASP A 136 48.27 0.17 12.65
CA ASP A 136 47.80 -0.87 11.71
C ASP A 136 46.27 -0.72 11.63
N GLU A 137 45.83 0.50 11.33
CA GLU A 137 44.45 0.94 11.55
C GLU A 137 43.58 0.85 10.30
N SER A 138 44.15 0.75 9.10
CA SER A 138 43.38 0.76 7.86
C SER A 138 42.44 -0.44 7.74
N ASP A 139 42.95 -1.65 7.95
CA ASP A 139 42.12 -2.86 7.78
C ASP A 139 41.15 -3.04 8.96
N LYS A 140 41.56 -2.67 10.18
CA LYS A 140 40.66 -2.58 11.33
C LYS A 140 39.57 -1.52 11.15
N LEU A 141 39.88 -0.39 10.49
CA LEU A 141 38.90 0.64 10.16
C LEU A 141 37.91 0.12 9.12
N LYS A 142 38.37 -0.54 8.05
CA LYS A 142 37.49 -1.16 7.06
C LYS A 142 36.56 -2.18 7.71
N GLU A 143 37.07 -3.03 8.60
CA GLU A 143 36.26 -4.02 9.30
C GLU A 143 35.22 -3.37 10.24
N LYS A 144 35.60 -2.31 10.96
CA LYS A 144 34.67 -1.49 11.76
C LYS A 144 33.60 -0.82 10.91
N VAL A 145 33.97 -0.26 9.76
CA VAL A 145 33.03 0.34 8.80
C VAL A 145 32.05 -0.71 8.29
N LEU A 146 32.54 -1.88 7.84
CA LEU A 146 31.70 -2.97 7.36
C LEU A 146 30.73 -3.47 8.44
N THR A 147 31.21 -3.61 9.67
CA THR A 147 30.39 -4.00 10.82
C THR A 147 29.31 -2.95 11.11
N ALA A 148 29.67 -1.67 11.14
CA ALA A 148 28.73 -0.57 11.35
C ALA A 148 27.70 -0.48 10.20
N VAL A 149 28.13 -0.68 8.95
CA VAL A 149 27.22 -0.74 7.79
C VAL A 149 26.24 -1.89 7.97
N ARG A 150 26.68 -3.09 8.32
CA ARG A 150 25.79 -4.26 8.54
C ARG A 150 24.79 -3.99 9.65
N GLN A 151 25.23 -3.47 10.79
CA GLN A 151 24.38 -3.24 11.97
C GLN A 151 23.36 -2.11 11.78
N THR A 152 23.71 -1.09 11.00
CA THR A 152 22.85 0.09 10.81
C THR A 152 21.99 0.00 9.55
N THR A 153 22.19 -1.01 8.70
CA THR A 153 21.44 -1.17 7.45
C THR A 153 20.20 -2.00 7.71
N TYR A 154 19.07 -1.52 7.18
CA TYR A 154 17.81 -2.23 7.30
C TYR A 154 17.94 -3.60 6.62
N HIS A 155 17.65 -4.66 7.38
CA HIS A 155 17.63 -6.01 6.85
C HIS A 155 16.28 -6.23 6.16
N TRP A 156 16.28 -6.00 4.84
CA TRP A 156 15.10 -6.29 4.05
C TRP A 156 15.00 -7.80 3.82
N GLU A 157 13.82 -8.33 4.06
CA GLU A 157 13.47 -9.70 3.74
C GLU A 157 12.25 -9.72 2.82
N GLU A 158 12.32 -10.62 1.84
CA GLU A 158 11.21 -10.91 0.94
C GLU A 158 10.05 -11.51 1.74
N LEU A 159 8.87 -10.93 1.55
CA LEU A 159 7.67 -11.38 2.24
C LEU A 159 7.00 -12.48 1.42
N LYS A 160 7.12 -13.72 1.90
CA LYS A 160 6.52 -14.90 1.26
C LYS A 160 5.17 -15.19 1.89
N TYR A 161 4.10 -14.84 1.17
CA TYR A 161 2.73 -15.05 1.64
C TYR A 161 2.35 -16.53 1.63
N THR A 162 2.23 -17.13 2.81
CA THR A 162 1.57 -18.42 3.04
C THR A 162 0.06 -18.24 3.16
N GLU A 163 -0.71 -19.32 3.27
CA GLU A 163 -2.15 -19.25 3.54
C GLU A 163 -2.46 -18.44 4.81
N GLU A 164 -1.82 -18.77 5.94
CA GLU A 164 -1.99 -18.03 7.21
C GLU A 164 -1.61 -16.56 7.07
N LEU A 165 -0.48 -16.25 6.43
CA LEU A 165 -0.01 -14.88 6.29
C LEU A 165 -0.89 -14.05 5.34
N SER A 166 -1.41 -14.67 4.28
CA SER A 166 -2.38 -14.04 3.37
C SER A 166 -3.68 -13.71 4.12
N PHE A 167 -4.15 -14.63 4.96
CA PHE A 167 -5.33 -14.41 5.79
C PHE A 167 -5.11 -13.26 6.79
N LEU A 168 -3.94 -13.23 7.44
CA LEU A 168 -3.57 -12.11 8.31
C LEU A 168 -3.46 -10.80 7.53
N TYR A 169 -2.95 -10.82 6.30
CA TYR A 169 -2.88 -9.64 5.43
C TYR A 169 -4.29 -9.08 5.16
N MET A 170 -5.24 -9.95 4.81
CA MET A 170 -6.63 -9.57 4.62
C MET A 170 -7.20 -8.85 5.85
N VAL A 171 -7.09 -9.46 7.03
CA VAL A 171 -7.59 -8.86 8.28
C VAL A 171 -6.88 -7.53 8.59
N SER A 172 -5.59 -7.41 8.24
CA SER A 172 -4.76 -6.26 8.62
C SER A 172 -4.89 -5.05 7.69
N ARG A 173 -5.22 -5.26 6.41
CA ARG A 173 -5.02 -4.24 5.36
C ARG A 173 -6.12 -4.12 4.33
N MET A 174 -7.04 -5.07 4.23
CA MET A 174 -7.98 -5.11 3.10
C MET A 174 -8.88 -3.87 3.01
N ASP A 175 -9.40 -3.41 4.14
CA ASP A 175 -10.25 -2.22 4.24
C ASP A 175 -9.49 -0.94 3.89
N ALA A 176 -8.28 -0.79 4.42
CA ALA A 176 -7.38 0.32 4.12
C ALA A 176 -7.00 0.34 2.63
N ASN A 177 -6.70 -0.82 2.04
CA ASN A 177 -6.36 -0.95 0.63
C ASN A 177 -7.55 -0.59 -0.27
N TYR A 178 -8.74 -1.12 0.04
CA TYR A 178 -9.98 -0.75 -0.65
C TYR A 178 -10.23 0.75 -0.59
N ALA A 179 -10.06 1.36 0.59
CA ALA A 179 -10.31 2.79 0.78
C ALA A 179 -9.32 3.67 0.01
N ALA A 180 -8.03 3.32 0.03
CA ALA A 180 -6.99 4.07 -0.68
C ALA A 180 -7.20 4.01 -2.21
N VAL A 181 -7.50 2.84 -2.75
CA VAL A 181 -7.75 2.66 -4.19
C VAL A 181 -9.06 3.33 -4.60
N SER A 182 -10.13 3.18 -3.81
CA SER A 182 -11.40 3.88 -4.04
C SER A 182 -11.22 5.39 -4.05
N ARG A 183 -10.35 5.94 -3.21
CA ARG A 183 -10.03 7.38 -3.22
C ARG A 183 -9.33 7.82 -4.51
N ALA A 184 -8.43 7.00 -5.05
CA ALA A 184 -7.78 7.26 -6.33
C ALA A 184 -8.76 7.17 -7.50
N PHE A 185 -9.60 6.13 -7.53
CA PHE A 185 -10.65 5.99 -8.55
C PHE A 185 -11.69 7.11 -8.49
N HIS A 186 -11.99 7.61 -7.29
CA HIS A 186 -12.87 8.76 -7.13
C HIS A 186 -12.32 10.03 -7.79
N GLU A 187 -10.99 10.25 -7.83
CA GLU A 187 -10.42 11.36 -8.61
C GLU A 187 -10.75 11.22 -10.09
N ILE A 188 -10.60 10.02 -10.64
CA ILE A 188 -10.87 9.72 -12.05
C ILE A 188 -12.35 9.93 -12.35
N GLN A 189 -13.24 9.29 -11.57
CA GLN A 189 -14.68 9.40 -11.76
C GLN A 189 -15.19 10.85 -11.68
N LYS A 190 -14.61 11.68 -10.81
CA LYS A 190 -15.06 13.07 -10.63
C LYS A 190 -14.58 14.01 -11.71
N ARG A 191 -13.35 13.83 -12.20
CA ARG A 191 -12.74 14.71 -13.21
C ARG A 191 -13.03 14.24 -14.64
N VAL A 192 -13.28 12.94 -14.83
CA VAL A 192 -13.61 12.31 -16.12
C VAL A 192 -14.84 11.40 -15.92
N PRO A 193 -16.05 11.97 -15.78
CA PRO A 193 -17.27 11.20 -15.50
C PRO A 193 -17.65 10.21 -16.61
N ASP A 194 -17.24 10.48 -17.84
CA ASP A 194 -17.50 9.62 -19.00
C ASP A 194 -16.51 8.44 -19.11
N PHE A 195 -15.51 8.35 -18.22
CA PHE A 195 -14.58 7.23 -18.21
C PHE A 195 -15.29 5.94 -17.79
N GLN A 196 -15.37 4.99 -18.73
CA GLN A 196 -16.03 3.69 -18.59
C GLN A 196 -15.07 2.57 -19.02
N PRO A 197 -14.11 2.18 -18.15
CA PRO A 197 -13.13 1.15 -18.49
C PRO A 197 -13.80 -0.20 -18.71
N LYS A 198 -13.41 -0.92 -19.76
CA LYS A 198 -13.90 -2.27 -20.04
C LYS A 198 -12.97 -3.34 -19.49
N THR A 199 -11.69 -3.03 -19.35
CA THR A 199 -10.65 -3.96 -18.93
C THR A 199 -9.81 -3.38 -17.79
N LEU A 200 -9.60 -4.17 -16.75
CA LEU A 200 -8.79 -3.83 -15.58
C LEU A 200 -7.62 -4.80 -15.45
N LEU A 201 -6.41 -4.26 -15.26
CA LEU A 201 -5.23 -4.99 -14.81
C LEU A 201 -4.90 -4.61 -13.37
N ASP A 202 -4.93 -5.58 -12.46
CA ASP A 202 -4.48 -5.41 -11.07
C ASP A 202 -3.18 -6.20 -10.85
N PHE A 203 -2.06 -5.48 -10.76
CA PHE A 203 -0.73 -6.07 -10.53
C PHE A 203 -0.34 -6.01 -9.06
N GLY A 204 -0.07 -7.19 -8.48
CA GLY A 204 0.03 -7.39 -7.05
C GLY A 204 -1.34 -7.36 -6.40
N SER A 205 -2.29 -8.10 -6.98
CA SER A 205 -3.71 -7.99 -6.62
C SER A 205 -4.02 -8.32 -5.16
N GLY A 206 -3.15 -9.08 -4.49
CA GLY A 206 -3.30 -9.42 -3.07
C GLY A 206 -4.67 -10.02 -2.79
N THR A 207 -5.49 -9.32 -2.01
CA THR A 207 -6.85 -9.75 -1.63
C THR A 207 -7.93 -9.38 -2.64
N GLY A 208 -7.58 -8.80 -3.79
CA GLY A 208 -8.51 -8.33 -4.82
C GLY A 208 -9.21 -7.01 -4.48
N ALA A 209 -8.66 -6.23 -3.54
CA ALA A 209 -9.28 -4.96 -3.10
C ALA A 209 -9.49 -3.96 -4.26
N VAL A 210 -8.59 -3.95 -5.25
CA VAL A 210 -8.73 -3.12 -6.46
C VAL A 210 -9.93 -3.54 -7.29
N SER A 211 -10.10 -4.85 -7.54
CA SER A 211 -11.26 -5.38 -8.27
C SER A 211 -12.58 -5.00 -7.59
N TRP A 212 -12.66 -5.12 -6.26
CA TRP A 212 -13.83 -4.67 -5.49
C TRP A 212 -14.09 -3.16 -5.59
N ALA A 213 -13.04 -2.34 -5.49
CA ALA A 213 -13.14 -0.89 -5.60
C ALA A 213 -13.57 -0.47 -7.02
N ALA A 214 -13.01 -1.11 -8.05
CA ALA A 214 -13.32 -0.84 -9.44
C ALA A 214 -14.76 -1.25 -9.76
N HIS A 215 -15.19 -2.43 -9.31
CA HIS A 215 -16.56 -2.91 -9.51
C HIS A 215 -17.59 -2.00 -8.83
N SER A 216 -17.27 -1.44 -7.66
CA SER A 216 -18.14 -0.49 -6.95
C SER A 216 -18.41 0.81 -7.72
N ILE A 217 -17.57 1.15 -8.71
CA ILE A 217 -17.63 2.42 -9.46
C ILE A 217 -18.01 2.18 -10.92
N TRP A 218 -17.45 1.15 -11.55
CA TRP A 218 -17.55 0.84 -12.98
C TRP A 218 -18.05 -0.58 -13.27
N GLY A 219 -18.76 -1.21 -12.33
CA GLY A 219 -19.21 -2.59 -12.46
C GLY A 219 -20.09 -2.89 -13.68
N GLU A 220 -20.78 -1.87 -14.22
CA GLU A 220 -21.61 -2.00 -15.43
C GLU A 220 -20.79 -2.02 -16.73
N SER A 221 -19.64 -1.34 -16.77
CA SER A 221 -18.80 -1.21 -17.97
C SER A 221 -17.64 -2.19 -18.02
N LEU A 222 -17.11 -2.57 -16.84
CA LEU A 222 -16.02 -3.53 -16.71
C LEU A 222 -16.48 -4.95 -17.09
N LYS A 223 -15.80 -5.51 -18.09
CA LYS A 223 -16.03 -6.87 -18.61
C LYS A 223 -14.95 -7.85 -18.22
N GLU A 224 -13.74 -7.37 -17.97
CA GLU A 224 -12.59 -8.19 -17.64
C GLU A 224 -11.78 -7.60 -16.47
N TYR A 225 -11.51 -8.44 -15.47
CA TYR A 225 -10.69 -8.14 -14.30
C TYR A 225 -9.51 -9.12 -14.26
N MET A 226 -8.34 -8.67 -14.70
CA MET A 226 -7.11 -9.47 -14.70
C MET A 226 -6.33 -9.22 -13.41
N ASN A 227 -6.41 -10.15 -12.46
CA ASN A 227 -5.75 -10.11 -11.16
C ASN A 227 -4.43 -10.91 -11.23
N ILE A 228 -3.30 -10.25 -11.00
CA ILE A 228 -1.97 -10.87 -11.04
C ILE A 228 -1.29 -10.74 -9.70
N ASP A 229 -0.84 -11.85 -9.12
CA ASP A 229 -0.06 -11.87 -7.88
C ASP A 229 0.94 -13.03 -7.91
N CYS A 230 2.17 -12.82 -7.42
CA CYS A 230 3.16 -13.90 -7.38
C CYS A 230 2.77 -15.01 -6.40
N SER A 231 1.99 -14.70 -5.35
CA SER A 231 1.53 -15.66 -4.36
C SER A 231 0.24 -16.35 -4.79
N ALA A 232 0.31 -17.67 -4.99
CA ALA A 232 -0.87 -18.50 -5.19
C ALA A 232 -1.86 -18.43 -4.01
N HIS A 233 -1.35 -18.24 -2.79
CA HIS A 233 -2.19 -18.12 -1.59
C HIS A 233 -2.98 -16.80 -1.57
N MET A 234 -2.40 -15.70 -2.06
CA MET A 234 -3.12 -14.43 -2.22
C MET A 234 -4.20 -14.55 -3.29
N LEU A 235 -3.88 -15.13 -4.46
CA LEU A 235 -4.86 -15.36 -5.52
C LEU A 235 -6.02 -16.24 -5.05
N SER A 236 -5.72 -17.34 -4.36
CA SER A 236 -6.75 -18.23 -3.79
C SER A 236 -7.62 -17.50 -2.76
N LEU A 237 -7.02 -16.66 -1.91
CA LEU A 237 -7.77 -15.85 -0.95
C LEU A 237 -8.65 -14.80 -1.64
N ALA A 238 -8.15 -14.11 -2.66
CA ALA A 238 -8.93 -13.16 -3.44
C ALA A 238 -10.12 -13.83 -4.13
N GLU A 239 -9.89 -14.98 -4.78
CA GLU A 239 -10.95 -15.77 -5.39
C GLU A 239 -11.99 -16.20 -4.35
N LYS A 240 -11.55 -16.72 -3.20
CA LYS A 240 -12.41 -17.12 -2.09
C LYS A 240 -13.28 -15.98 -1.57
N LEU A 241 -12.71 -14.78 -1.45
CA LEU A 241 -13.45 -13.57 -1.07
C LEU A 241 -14.46 -13.12 -2.13
N MET A 242 -14.13 -13.30 -3.41
CA MET A 242 -15.03 -13.00 -4.52
C MET A 242 -16.11 -14.06 -4.75
N ARG A 243 -15.95 -15.29 -4.27
CA ARG A 243 -17.03 -16.30 -4.32
C ARG A 243 -18.04 -16.14 -3.19
N GLY A 244 -17.67 -15.48 -2.09
CA GLY A 244 -18.57 -15.23 -0.97
C GLY A 244 -18.41 -16.26 0.15
N ILE A 245 -19.50 -16.90 0.56
CA ILE A 245 -19.55 -17.80 1.73
C ILE A 245 -19.33 -19.27 1.40
N SER A 246 -19.27 -19.63 0.12
CA SER A 246 -18.98 -20.99 -0.34
C SER A 246 -18.00 -20.97 -1.51
N GLU A 247 -17.07 -21.92 -1.52
CA GLU A 247 -16.11 -22.08 -2.62
C GLU A 247 -16.76 -22.59 -3.91
N SER A 248 -17.98 -23.14 -3.83
CA SER A 248 -18.76 -23.56 -4.99
C SER A 248 -19.65 -22.46 -5.58
N GLN A 249 -19.74 -21.30 -4.93
CA GLN A 249 -20.52 -20.17 -5.46
C GLN A 249 -19.83 -19.56 -6.68
N GLU A 250 -20.63 -19.03 -7.59
CA GLU A 250 -20.13 -18.17 -8.65
C GLU A 250 -19.50 -16.90 -8.05
N LEU A 251 -18.59 -16.29 -8.81
CA LEU A 251 -17.98 -15.03 -8.40
C LEU A 251 -19.05 -13.93 -8.31
N CYS A 252 -18.93 -13.04 -7.32
CA CYS A 252 -19.83 -11.92 -7.09
C CYS A 252 -19.97 -10.99 -8.31
N PHE A 253 -18.99 -10.99 -9.20
CA PHE A 253 -19.06 -10.34 -10.50
C PHE A 253 -18.35 -11.20 -11.57
N PRO A 254 -18.85 -11.20 -12.81
CA PRO A 254 -18.31 -12.02 -13.89
C PRO A 254 -16.99 -11.45 -14.45
N GLY A 255 -16.29 -12.25 -15.26
CA GLY A 255 -15.13 -11.79 -16.03
C GLY A 255 -13.84 -11.62 -15.21
N VAL A 256 -13.73 -12.27 -14.05
CA VAL A 256 -12.53 -12.22 -13.21
C VAL A 256 -11.59 -13.36 -13.55
N TYR A 257 -10.31 -13.03 -13.74
CA TYR A 257 -9.23 -13.96 -14.02
C TYR A 257 -8.10 -13.77 -13.02
N PHE A 258 -7.55 -14.88 -12.52
CA PHE A 258 -6.41 -14.90 -11.59
C PHE A 258 -5.21 -15.55 -12.26
N ARG A 259 -4.03 -14.91 -12.19
CA ARG A 259 -2.79 -15.45 -12.78
C ARG A 259 -1.57 -15.13 -11.93
N GLN A 260 -0.63 -16.07 -11.83
CA GLN A 260 0.64 -15.79 -11.13
C GLN A 260 1.64 -14.99 -11.97
N THR A 261 1.47 -15.01 -13.28
CA THR A 261 2.37 -14.35 -14.21
C THR A 261 1.61 -13.35 -15.05
N SER A 262 2.31 -12.27 -15.37
CA SER A 262 1.78 -11.26 -16.26
C SER A 262 1.57 -11.88 -17.64
N PRO A 263 0.43 -11.66 -18.28
CA PRO A 263 0.19 -12.21 -19.59
C PRO A 263 1.22 -11.68 -20.59
N VAL A 264 1.63 -12.59 -21.46
CA VAL A 264 2.69 -12.41 -22.45
C VAL A 264 2.03 -12.11 -23.78
N GLY A 265 2.25 -10.92 -24.32
CA GLY A 265 1.73 -10.51 -25.61
C GLY A 265 1.96 -9.01 -25.81
N PRO A 266 2.57 -8.58 -26.92
CA PRO A 266 2.87 -7.16 -27.16
C PRO A 266 1.62 -6.29 -27.39
N GLN A 267 0.47 -6.91 -27.67
CA GLN A 267 -0.78 -6.21 -28.02
C GLN A 267 -1.84 -6.20 -26.90
N MET A 268 -1.55 -6.80 -25.73
CA MET A 268 -2.56 -6.89 -24.69
C MET A 268 -2.47 -5.71 -23.73
N THR A 269 -3.40 -4.78 -23.91
CA THR A 269 -3.53 -3.53 -23.16
C THR A 269 -4.83 -3.50 -22.36
N PHE A 270 -4.86 -2.70 -21.30
CA PHE A 270 -5.98 -2.53 -20.39
C PHE A 270 -6.36 -1.06 -20.27
N ASP A 271 -7.65 -0.77 -20.19
CA ASP A 271 -8.15 0.60 -20.05
C ASP A 271 -7.69 1.21 -18.71
N LEU A 272 -7.68 0.40 -17.66
CA LEU A 272 -7.20 0.76 -16.34
C LEU A 272 -6.16 -0.26 -15.85
N SER A 273 -4.94 0.20 -15.56
CA SER A 273 -3.91 -0.61 -14.89
C SER A 273 -3.63 -0.06 -13.50
N VAL A 274 -3.49 -0.96 -12.52
CA VAL A 274 -3.31 -0.59 -11.12
C VAL A 274 -2.19 -1.41 -10.51
N SER A 275 -1.39 -0.77 -9.67
CA SER A 275 -0.51 -1.45 -8.71
C SER A 275 -0.62 -0.76 -7.37
N ALA A 276 -1.19 -1.47 -6.39
CA ALA A 276 -1.47 -0.93 -5.07
C ALA A 276 -0.68 -1.69 -4.00
N PHE A 277 0.22 -0.96 -3.33
CA PHE A 277 1.07 -1.45 -2.24
C PHE A 277 2.03 -2.59 -2.64
N THR A 278 2.36 -2.71 -3.93
CA THR A 278 3.16 -3.80 -4.49
C THR A 278 4.62 -3.41 -4.77
N LEU A 279 4.90 -2.13 -5.05
CA LEU A 279 6.24 -1.73 -5.49
C LEU A 279 7.28 -1.96 -4.38
N ASN A 280 6.88 -1.80 -3.11
CA ASN A 280 7.74 -2.04 -1.96
C ASN A 280 8.14 -3.53 -1.79
N ASP A 281 7.37 -4.45 -2.38
CA ASP A 281 7.65 -5.89 -2.31
C ASP A 281 8.68 -6.33 -3.35
N LEU A 282 9.01 -5.47 -4.32
CA LEU A 282 10.01 -5.75 -5.34
C LEU A 282 11.44 -5.49 -4.80
N PRO A 283 12.36 -6.48 -4.86
CA PRO A 283 13.63 -6.46 -4.15
C PRO A 283 14.67 -5.48 -4.70
N THR A 284 14.48 -4.91 -5.89
CA THR A 284 15.47 -4.00 -6.48
C THR A 284 14.81 -2.85 -7.20
N TYR A 285 15.51 -1.71 -7.26
CA TYR A 285 15.12 -0.56 -8.05
C TYR A 285 14.92 -0.94 -9.53
N ALA A 286 15.83 -1.73 -10.09
CA ALA A 286 15.74 -2.17 -11.49
C ALA A 286 14.44 -2.94 -11.78
N GLN A 287 14.03 -3.83 -10.87
CA GLN A 287 12.78 -4.56 -11.01
C GLN A 287 11.55 -3.67 -10.85
N ARG A 288 11.55 -2.74 -9.87
CA ARG A 288 10.47 -1.74 -9.72
C ARG A 288 10.27 -0.94 -11.00
N ILE A 289 11.35 -0.39 -11.56
CA ILE A 289 11.32 0.40 -12.78
C ILE A 289 10.89 -0.44 -13.99
N ALA A 290 11.42 -1.65 -14.14
CA ALA A 290 11.01 -2.54 -15.22
C ALA A 290 9.51 -2.87 -15.15
N LYS A 291 8.96 -3.03 -13.94
CA LYS A 291 7.54 -3.28 -13.73
C LYS A 291 6.69 -2.07 -14.04
N VAL A 292 7.05 -0.89 -13.55
CA VAL A 292 6.36 0.37 -13.88
C VAL A 292 6.32 0.59 -15.40
N LYS A 293 7.44 0.39 -16.10
CA LYS A 293 7.49 0.49 -17.57
C LYS A 293 6.61 -0.54 -18.26
N ASN A 294 6.55 -1.77 -17.76
CA ASN A 294 5.70 -2.82 -18.33
C ASN A 294 4.21 -2.48 -18.14
N LEU A 295 3.83 -1.99 -16.96
CA LEU A 295 2.46 -1.57 -16.68
C LEU A 295 2.06 -0.38 -17.55
N TRP A 296 2.93 0.62 -17.69
CA TRP A 296 2.70 1.76 -18.58
C TRP A 296 2.40 1.30 -20.02
N LYS A 297 3.24 0.43 -20.59
CA LYS A 297 3.03 -0.12 -21.95
C LYS A 297 1.75 -0.94 -22.12
N LYS A 298 1.17 -1.43 -21.01
CA LYS A 298 -0.07 -2.20 -21.00
C LYS A 298 -1.29 -1.33 -20.68
N THR A 299 -1.12 -0.02 -20.57
CA THR A 299 -2.19 0.90 -20.17
C THR A 299 -2.67 1.70 -21.38
N ASN A 300 -3.99 1.72 -21.62
CA ASN A 300 -4.61 2.55 -22.63
C ASN A 300 -5.00 3.94 -22.11
N ASN A 301 -5.56 4.03 -20.89
CA ASN A 301 -6.05 5.31 -20.36
C ASN A 301 -5.38 5.69 -19.03
N PHE A 302 -5.56 4.90 -17.98
CA PHE A 302 -5.09 5.27 -16.64
C PHE A 302 -4.18 4.21 -16.01
N LEU A 303 -2.99 4.65 -15.58
CA LEU A 303 -2.11 3.88 -14.69
C LEU A 303 -2.20 4.47 -13.28
N VAL A 304 -2.72 3.69 -12.33
CA VAL A 304 -2.87 4.08 -10.93
C VAL A 304 -1.83 3.35 -10.07
N LEU A 305 -0.92 4.12 -9.46
CA LEU A 305 0.07 3.60 -8.52
C LEU A 305 -0.28 4.10 -7.11
N VAL A 306 -0.44 3.18 -6.17
CA VAL A 306 -0.76 3.49 -4.77
C VAL A 306 0.30 2.87 -3.87
N GLU A 307 0.83 3.64 -2.93
CA GLU A 307 1.81 3.17 -1.95
C GLU A 307 1.52 3.73 -0.56
N ASN A 308 2.16 3.15 0.46
CA ASN A 308 2.03 3.65 1.83
C ASN A 308 2.45 5.12 1.94
N GLY A 309 1.74 5.89 2.77
CA GLY A 309 2.03 7.31 3.07
C GLY A 309 3.29 7.54 3.90
N THR A 310 4.38 6.85 3.56
CA THR A 310 5.70 6.94 4.21
C THR A 310 6.69 7.64 3.28
N LYS A 311 7.84 8.04 3.83
CA LYS A 311 8.93 8.62 3.03
C LYS A 311 9.36 7.68 1.89
N GLU A 312 9.47 6.38 2.16
CA GLU A 312 9.86 5.39 1.15
C GLU A 312 8.79 5.24 0.07
N GLY A 313 7.51 5.15 0.46
CA GLY A 313 6.37 5.11 -0.48
C GLY A 313 6.35 6.32 -1.40
N HIS A 314 6.50 7.52 -0.84
CA HIS A 314 6.59 8.75 -1.63
C HIS A 314 7.76 8.73 -2.62
N GLN A 315 8.97 8.35 -2.16
CA GLN A 315 10.15 8.28 -3.04
C GLN A 315 9.93 7.29 -4.19
N MET A 316 9.34 6.12 -3.93
CA MET A 316 9.05 5.13 -4.98
C MET A 316 8.08 5.67 -6.02
N LEU A 317 7.02 6.38 -5.60
CA LEU A 317 6.06 6.97 -6.54
C LEU A 317 6.69 8.10 -7.36
N MET A 318 7.57 8.93 -6.77
CA MET A 318 8.30 9.96 -7.52
C MET A 318 9.29 9.34 -8.52
N GLU A 319 10.01 8.29 -8.13
CA GLU A 319 10.89 7.53 -9.02
C GLU A 319 10.11 6.92 -10.19
N ALA A 320 8.93 6.33 -9.94
CA ALA A 320 8.05 5.78 -10.96
C ALA A 320 7.55 6.87 -11.94
N ARG A 321 7.08 8.01 -11.40
CA ARG A 321 6.64 9.17 -12.18
C ARG A 321 7.75 9.66 -13.12
N ASP A 322 8.94 9.91 -12.58
CA ASP A 322 10.05 10.44 -13.36
C ASP A 322 10.50 9.49 -14.46
N VAL A 323 10.41 8.17 -14.20
CA VAL A 323 10.69 7.16 -15.23
C VAL A 323 9.66 7.23 -16.36
N ILE A 324 8.36 7.30 -16.05
CA ILE A 324 7.32 7.34 -17.09
C ILE A 324 7.49 8.60 -17.94
N LEU A 325 7.63 9.77 -17.31
CA LEU A 325 7.81 11.05 -18.03
C LEU A 325 9.04 11.03 -18.95
N LYS A 326 10.17 10.51 -18.45
CA LYS A 326 11.39 10.38 -19.28
C LYS A 326 11.24 9.40 -20.44
N GLU A 327 10.43 8.36 -20.30
CA GLU A 327 10.18 7.43 -21.41
C GLU A 327 9.24 8.06 -22.43
N ALA A 328 8.19 8.74 -21.99
CA ALA A 328 7.27 9.50 -22.83
C ALA A 328 7.99 10.56 -23.67
N ASP A 329 8.90 11.33 -23.06
CA ASP A 329 9.71 12.34 -23.74
C ASP A 329 10.56 11.74 -24.87
N LYS A 330 11.08 10.51 -24.70
CA LYS A 330 11.89 9.83 -25.72
C LYS A 330 11.07 9.41 -26.93
N VAL A 331 9.82 9.00 -26.71
CA VAL A 331 8.92 8.55 -27.79
C VAL A 331 7.96 9.65 -28.27
N LYS A 332 8.05 10.86 -27.70
CA LYS A 332 7.15 12.01 -27.95
C LYS A 332 5.68 11.65 -27.75
N GLU A 333 5.39 10.84 -26.74
CA GLU A 333 4.03 10.48 -26.32
C GLU A 333 3.51 11.53 -25.34
N GLU A 334 2.26 11.96 -25.48
CA GLU A 334 1.62 12.86 -24.52
C GLU A 334 1.26 12.10 -23.25
N VAL A 335 1.93 12.46 -22.14
CA VAL A 335 1.66 11.88 -20.83
C VAL A 335 1.28 12.96 -19.85
N HIS A 336 0.17 12.72 -19.16
CA HIS A 336 -0.38 13.65 -18.19
C HIS A 336 -0.36 13.06 -16.77
N VAL A 337 0.18 13.82 -15.82
CA VAL A 337 0.08 13.49 -14.39
C VAL A 337 -1.27 13.98 -13.88
N PHE A 338 -2.25 13.09 -13.94
CA PHE A 338 -3.66 13.42 -13.66
C PHE A 338 -3.95 13.82 -12.20
N ALA A 339 -3.35 13.09 -11.25
CA ALA A 339 -3.51 13.32 -9.81
C ALA A 339 -2.29 12.76 -9.04
N PRO A 340 -1.95 13.28 -7.84
CA PRO A 340 -2.65 14.33 -7.09
C PRO A 340 -2.26 15.77 -7.50
N VAL A 341 -1.18 15.96 -8.25
CA VAL A 341 -0.71 17.29 -8.70
C VAL A 341 -1.10 17.46 -10.16
N SER A 342 -2.23 18.13 -10.43
CA SER A 342 -2.53 18.63 -11.77
C SER A 342 -1.74 19.92 -11.98
N THR A 343 -0.76 19.89 -12.89
CA THR A 343 -0.01 21.10 -13.30
C THR A 343 -0.81 22.01 -14.21
N GLU A 344 -2.03 21.62 -14.57
CA GLU A 344 -2.95 22.37 -15.41
C GLU A 344 -4.23 22.60 -14.60
N PHE A 345 -4.44 23.85 -14.20
CA PHE A 345 -5.70 24.40 -13.70
C PHE A 345 -6.05 25.62 -14.56
#